data_AF-A0A0P4VWF4-F1
#
_entry.id   AF-A0A0P4VWF4-F1
#
_cell.length_a   1.000
_cell.length_b   1.000
_cell.length_c   1.000
_cell.angle_alpha   90.00
_cell.angle_beta   90.00
_cell.angle_gamma   90.00
#
_symmetry.space_group_name_H-M   'P 1'
#
loop_
_entity.id
_entity.type
_entity.pdbx_description
1 polymer ?
#
loop_
_entity_poly.entity_id
_entity_poly.type
_entity_poly.pdbx_seq_one_letter_code
_entity_poly.pdbx_strand_id
1 'polypeptide(L)'
;MNVLQDTLQDFEILAFPCNQFGMQEPGASGEEIMNGVKFVRPGEGFQPSFTMFSKVEVNGKNEHPLFTFLKDFCPSTREIFADEKHLYYSPLKNNDLRWNWEKFLVTRSGKPYMRYDPTTKPEDIRNDIMFLLQQDA
;
A
#
# COMPACT_ATOMS: atom_id res chain seq x y z
N MET A 1 -8.71 -2.23 -7.08
CA MET A 1 -8.72 -2.61 -5.64
C MET A 1 -10.13 -2.93 -5.17
N ASN A 2 -11.14 -2.05 -5.29
CA ASN A 2 -12.53 -2.39 -4.91
C ASN A 2 -13.00 -3.74 -5.49
N VAL A 3 -12.79 -3.98 -6.79
CA VAL A 3 -13.13 -5.26 -7.42
C VAL A 3 -12.52 -6.48 -6.71
N LEU A 4 -11.29 -6.39 -6.18
CA LEU A 4 -10.71 -7.50 -5.40
C LEU A 4 -11.42 -7.65 -4.06
N GLN A 5 -11.58 -6.56 -3.31
CA GLN A 5 -12.27 -6.55 -2.01
C GLN A 5 -13.69 -7.10 -2.13
N ASP A 6 -14.43 -6.67 -3.14
CA ASP A 6 -15.85 -7.00 -3.30
C ASP A 6 -16.07 -8.43 -3.80
N THR A 7 -15.06 -9.06 -4.43
CA THR A 7 -15.21 -10.37 -5.07
C THR A 7 -14.51 -11.51 -4.35
N LEU A 8 -13.59 -11.23 -3.43
CA LEU A 8 -12.85 -12.26 -2.69
C LEU A 8 -13.33 -12.25 -1.24
N GLN A 9 -14.14 -13.26 -0.88
CA GLN A 9 -14.53 -13.49 0.50
C GLN A 9 -13.30 -13.90 1.34
N ASP A 10 -13.31 -13.55 2.63
CA ASP A 10 -12.22 -13.82 3.58
C ASP A 10 -10.85 -13.21 3.22
N PHE A 11 -10.84 -12.17 2.39
CA PHE A 11 -9.69 -11.34 2.09
C PHE A 11 -10.00 -9.88 2.46
N GLU A 12 -9.02 -9.18 3.03
CA GLU A 12 -9.17 -7.78 3.45
C GLU A 12 -8.02 -6.93 2.90
N ILE A 13 -8.38 -5.81 2.27
CA ILE A 13 -7.43 -4.78 1.85
C ILE A 13 -7.34 -3.72 2.95
N LEU A 14 -6.11 -3.41 3.34
CA LEU A 14 -5.79 -2.35 4.29
C LEU A 14 -4.99 -1.28 3.57
N ALA A 15 -5.47 -0.04 3.57
CA ALA A 15 -4.85 1.06 2.85
C ALA A 15 -4.33 2.15 3.79
N PHE A 16 -3.08 2.54 3.56
CA PHE A 16 -2.35 3.49 4.40
C PHE A 16 -1.92 4.69 3.57
N PRO A 17 -2.64 5.83 3.67
CA PRO A 17 -2.23 7.07 2.99
C PRO A 17 -0.82 7.48 3.42
N CYS A 18 -0.02 7.98 2.49
CA CYS A 18 1.35 8.41 2.74
C CYS A 18 1.74 9.55 1.80
N ASN A 19 2.40 10.58 2.31
CA ASN A 19 2.77 11.76 1.52
C ASN A 19 4.27 11.82 1.16
N GLN A 20 5.01 10.73 1.38
CA GLN A 20 6.47 10.70 1.23
C GLN A 20 6.95 10.65 -0.23
N PHE A 21 6.07 10.35 -1.18
CA PHE A 21 6.41 10.13 -2.59
C PHE A 21 5.75 11.19 -3.47
N GLY A 22 6.55 12.15 -3.95
CA GLY A 22 6.10 13.23 -4.83
C GLY A 22 5.03 14.15 -4.22
N MET A 23 4.86 14.12 -2.89
CA MET A 23 3.78 14.80 -2.15
C MET A 23 2.37 14.56 -2.74
N GLN A 24 2.10 13.32 -3.16
CA GLN A 24 0.86 12.96 -3.87
C GLN A 24 -0.35 12.73 -2.94
N GLU A 25 -0.18 12.84 -1.62
CA GLU A 25 -1.25 12.72 -0.61
C GLU A 25 -1.29 13.97 0.30
N PRO A 26 -1.62 15.15 -0.26
CA PRO A 26 -1.50 16.44 0.44
C PRO A 26 -2.58 16.66 1.50
N GLY A 27 -3.66 15.87 1.51
CA GLY A 27 -4.77 16.03 2.47
C GLY A 27 -4.28 16.03 3.92
N ALA A 28 -4.70 17.04 4.69
CA ALA A 28 -4.30 17.23 6.08
C ALA A 28 -5.06 16.32 7.04
N SER A 29 -6.30 15.93 6.69
CA SER A 29 -7.15 15.04 7.47
C SER A 29 -7.65 13.84 6.66
N GLY A 30 -8.13 12.81 7.37
CA GLY A 30 -8.81 11.68 6.70
C GLY A 30 -10.04 12.13 5.90
N GLU A 31 -10.74 13.17 6.36
CA GLU A 31 -11.88 13.73 5.64
C GLU A 31 -11.45 14.36 4.30
N GLU A 32 -10.37 15.14 4.28
CA GLU A 32 -9.87 15.74 3.05
C GLU A 32 -9.38 14.69 2.05
N ILE A 33 -8.72 13.63 2.53
CA ILE A 33 -8.31 12.49 1.70
C ILE A 33 -9.55 11.84 1.07
N MET A 34 -10.57 11.53 1.87
CA MET A 34 -11.80 10.92 1.37
C MET A 34 -12.57 11.83 0.41
N ASN A 35 -12.58 13.15 0.65
CA ASN A 35 -13.17 14.12 -0.27
C ASN A 35 -12.40 14.17 -1.59
N GLY A 36 -11.06 14.12 -1.57
CA GLY A 36 -10.24 14.04 -2.77
C GLY A 36 -10.55 12.80 -3.60
N VAL A 37 -10.65 11.64 -2.95
CA VAL A 37 -11.01 10.37 -3.58
C VAL A 37 -12.43 10.41 -4.18
N LYS A 38 -13.40 10.93 -3.43
CA LYS A 38 -14.81 10.95 -3.81
C LYS A 38 -15.16 11.98 -4.88
N PHE A 39 -14.54 13.15 -4.85
CA PHE A 39 -14.95 14.30 -5.65
C PHE A 39 -13.92 14.76 -6.68
N VAL A 40 -12.64 14.38 -6.55
CA VAL A 40 -11.56 14.88 -7.42
C VAL A 40 -10.94 13.77 -8.25
N ARG A 41 -10.30 12.79 -7.62
CA ARG A 41 -9.67 11.66 -8.29
C ARG A 41 -9.62 10.45 -7.35
N PRO A 42 -10.30 9.34 -7.67
CA PRO A 42 -10.99 9.05 -8.92
C PRO A 42 -12.19 9.94 -9.24
N GLY A 43 -12.86 10.51 -8.23
CA GLY A 43 -14.03 11.36 -8.44
C GLY A 43 -15.30 10.55 -8.65
N GLU A 44 -16.35 11.20 -9.18
CA GLU A 44 -17.62 10.55 -9.57
C GLU A 44 -18.34 9.80 -8.42
N GLY A 45 -18.11 10.21 -7.17
CA GLY A 45 -18.69 9.55 -6.01
C GLY A 45 -18.00 8.24 -5.62
N PHE A 46 -16.84 7.94 -6.20
CA PHE A 46 -16.04 6.76 -5.87
C PHE A 46 -15.75 6.69 -4.37
N GLN A 47 -15.91 5.50 -3.81
CA GLN A 47 -15.62 5.21 -2.41
C GLN A 47 -14.82 3.91 -2.33
N PRO A 48 -13.69 3.88 -1.62
CA PRO A 48 -13.01 2.63 -1.28
C PRO A 48 -13.97 1.69 -0.54
N SER A 49 -14.03 0.42 -0.97
CA SER A 49 -14.82 -0.61 -0.29
C SER A 49 -14.04 -1.34 0.81
N PHE A 50 -12.85 -0.82 1.15
CA PHE A 50 -11.89 -1.42 2.06
C PHE A 50 -11.41 -0.41 3.10
N THR A 51 -10.76 -0.91 4.14
CA THR A 51 -10.35 -0.09 5.28
C THR A 51 -9.24 0.89 4.92
N MET A 52 -9.49 2.18 5.15
CA MET A 52 -8.52 3.28 5.03
C MET A 52 -8.07 3.72 6.43
N PHE A 53 -6.77 3.72 6.69
CA PHE A 53 -6.19 4.18 7.95
C PHE A 53 -5.84 5.67 7.92
N SER A 54 -5.42 6.21 9.07
CA SER A 54 -4.79 7.53 9.13
C SER A 54 -3.51 7.56 8.30
N LYS A 55 -3.14 8.76 7.85
CA LYS A 55 -1.89 8.98 7.12
C LYS A 55 -0.69 8.59 7.99
N VAL A 56 0.26 7.86 7.41
CA VAL A 56 1.48 7.40 8.08
C VAL A 56 2.71 7.65 7.22
N GLU A 57 3.88 7.61 7.85
CA GLU A 57 5.16 7.46 7.17
C GLU A 57 5.47 5.96 6.99
N VAL A 58 5.98 5.58 5.82
CA VAL A 58 6.32 4.18 5.49
C VAL A 58 7.83 3.96 5.39
N ASN A 59 8.59 5.05 5.24
CA ASN A 59 10.05 5.06 5.19
C ASN A 59 10.65 6.12 6.12
N GLY A 60 11.97 6.05 6.32
CA GLY A 60 12.72 7.03 7.09
C GLY A 60 12.58 6.86 8.61
N LYS A 61 13.04 7.88 9.35
CA LYS A 61 13.19 7.82 10.81
C LYS A 61 11.86 7.59 11.55
N ASN A 62 10.75 8.11 11.05
CA ASN A 62 9.45 8.02 11.73
C ASN A 62 8.50 7.02 11.05
N GLU A 63 9.04 6.10 10.25
CA GLU A 63 8.23 5.05 9.62
C GLU A 63 7.41 4.27 10.64
N HIS A 64 6.17 3.95 10.28
CA HIS A 64 5.29 3.20 11.15
C HIS A 64 5.84 1.77 11.35
N PRO A 65 5.82 1.21 12.57
CA PRO A 65 6.44 -0.09 12.87
C PRO A 65 5.94 -1.26 12.00
N LEU A 66 4.68 -1.19 11.56
CA LEU A 66 4.14 -2.14 10.58
C LEU A 66 4.98 -2.18 9.29
N PHE A 67 5.37 -1.03 8.75
CA PHE A 67 6.15 -0.98 7.51
C PHE A 67 7.60 -1.36 7.73
N THR A 68 8.19 -1.11 8.91
CA THR A 68 9.48 -1.72 9.29
C THR A 68 9.39 -3.23 9.21
N PHE A 69 8.38 -3.82 9.89
CA PHE A 69 8.15 -5.26 9.87
C PHE A 69 7.95 -5.80 8.45
N LEU A 70 7.08 -5.19 7.63
CA LEU A 70 6.81 -5.66 6.27
C LEU A 70 8.06 -5.59 5.36
N LYS A 71 8.84 -4.50 5.45
CA LYS A 71 10.06 -4.30 4.64
C LYS A 71 11.20 -5.26 4.99
N ASP A 72 11.24 -5.77 6.21
CA ASP A 72 12.30 -6.69 6.64
C ASP A 72 12.09 -8.12 6.12
N PHE A 73 10.84 -8.50 5.83
CA PHE A 73 10.52 -9.84 5.34
C PHE A 73 10.55 -9.97 3.81
N CYS A 74 10.30 -8.88 3.08
CA CYS A 74 10.25 -8.91 1.63
C CYS A 74 11.24 -7.91 1.01
N PRO A 75 12.16 -8.37 0.13
CA PRO A 75 13.14 -7.49 -0.52
C PRO A 75 12.44 -6.40 -1.36
N SER A 76 13.16 -5.32 -1.63
CA SER A 76 12.63 -4.21 -2.43
C SER A 76 12.23 -4.67 -3.84
N THR A 77 11.14 -4.11 -4.36
CA THR A 77 10.60 -4.42 -5.70
C THR A 77 11.44 -3.84 -6.84
N ARG A 78 12.32 -2.87 -6.55
CA ARG A 78 13.24 -2.25 -7.50
C ARG A 78 14.62 -2.03 -6.91
N GLU A 79 15.65 -2.17 -7.73
CA GLU A 79 17.04 -1.89 -7.35
C GLU A 79 17.30 -0.41 -7.12
N ILE A 80 16.67 0.45 -7.93
CA ILE A 80 16.87 1.90 -7.89
C ILE A 80 15.71 2.63 -7.22
N PHE A 81 16.05 3.76 -6.62
CA PHE A 81 15.08 4.74 -6.13
C PHE A 81 14.55 5.61 -7.27
N ALA A 82 13.41 6.26 -7.02
CA ALA A 82 13.04 7.44 -7.77
C ALA A 82 14.04 8.59 -7.51
N ASP A 83 13.97 9.65 -8.31
CA ASP A 83 14.77 10.87 -8.09
C ASP A 83 14.56 11.37 -6.65
N GLU A 84 15.67 11.55 -5.91
CA GLU A 84 15.68 11.91 -4.49
C GLU A 84 14.90 13.20 -4.21
N LYS A 85 14.81 14.13 -5.17
CA LYS A 85 13.99 15.35 -5.03
C LYS A 85 12.49 15.09 -4.88
N HIS A 86 12.04 13.88 -5.21
CA HIS A 86 10.66 13.42 -5.05
C HIS A 86 10.47 12.48 -3.86
N LEU A 87 11.52 12.24 -3.06
CA LEU A 87 11.49 11.39 -1.87
C LEU A 87 11.59 12.27 -0.63
N TYR A 88 10.49 12.39 0.10
CA TYR A 88 10.36 13.30 1.24
C TYR A 88 10.53 12.56 2.56
N TYR A 89 11.67 11.90 2.74
CA TYR A 89 12.03 11.17 3.96
C TYR A 89 13.54 10.95 4.06
N SER A 90 14.00 10.61 5.26
CA SER A 90 15.41 10.30 5.53
C SER A 90 15.53 9.43 6.79
N PRO A 91 16.54 8.54 6.91
CA PRO A 91 17.51 8.17 5.87
C PRO A 91 16.89 7.26 4.80
N LEU A 92 17.52 7.18 3.63
CA LEU A 92 17.23 6.17 2.62
C LEU A 92 17.85 4.82 3.03
N LYS A 93 17.08 3.74 2.91
CA LYS A 93 17.48 2.35 3.19
C LYS A 93 17.17 1.45 2.00
N ASN A 94 18.01 0.45 1.77
CA ASN A 94 17.86 -0.46 0.63
C ASN A 94 16.49 -1.16 0.55
N ASN A 95 15.82 -1.44 1.68
CA ASN A 95 14.52 -2.09 1.69
C ASN A 95 13.31 -1.14 1.62
N ASP A 96 13.53 0.18 1.55
CA ASP A 96 12.47 1.18 1.52
C ASP A 96 11.42 0.97 0.43
N LEU A 97 10.19 1.42 0.69
CA LEU A 97 9.16 1.50 -0.34
C LEU A 97 9.62 2.44 -1.45
N ARG A 98 9.38 2.02 -2.69
CA ARG A 98 9.93 2.69 -3.88
C ARG A 98 9.02 3.79 -4.41
N TRP A 99 7.71 3.64 -4.25
CA TRP A 99 6.73 4.63 -4.65
C TRP A 99 5.35 4.38 -4.02
N ASN A 100 4.39 5.26 -4.31
CA ASN A 100 2.97 5.03 -4.06
C ASN A 100 2.50 3.71 -4.71
N TRP A 101 1.50 3.07 -4.11
CA TRP A 101 0.89 1.82 -4.58
C TRP A 101 1.76 0.56 -4.50
N GLU A 102 2.84 0.55 -3.75
CA GLU A 102 3.51 -0.72 -3.39
C GLU A 102 2.62 -1.57 -2.47
N LYS A 103 2.63 -2.89 -2.62
CA LYS A 103 1.63 -3.77 -1.99
C LYS A 103 2.33 -4.92 -1.26
N PHE A 104 1.80 -5.32 -0.12
CA PHE A 104 2.24 -6.49 0.62
C PHE A 104 1.06 -7.44 0.79
N LEU A 105 1.25 -8.71 0.43
CA LEU A 105 0.30 -9.77 0.73
C LEU A 105 0.75 -10.47 2.01
N VAL A 106 -0.17 -10.59 2.96
CA VAL A 106 0.05 -11.17 4.28
C VAL A 106 -0.88 -12.37 4.43
N THR A 107 -0.35 -13.49 4.91
CA THR A 107 -1.12 -14.73 5.15
C THR A 107 -2.10 -14.55 6.32
N ARG A 108 -3.07 -15.47 6.46
CA ARG A 108 -4.00 -15.48 7.60
C ARG A 108 -3.30 -15.61 8.96
N SER A 109 -2.12 -16.22 8.97
CA SER A 109 -1.25 -16.33 10.16
C SER A 109 -0.50 -15.03 10.53
N GLY A 110 -0.65 -13.96 9.75
CA GLY A 110 0.03 -12.68 9.96
C GLY A 110 1.47 -12.62 9.41
N LYS A 111 1.91 -13.64 8.67
CA LYS A 111 3.24 -13.64 8.04
C LYS A 111 3.22 -12.97 6.65
N PRO A 112 4.15 -12.06 6.33
CA PRO A 112 4.31 -11.54 4.98
C PRO A 112 4.62 -12.66 3.99
N TYR A 113 3.88 -12.70 2.89
CA TYR A 113 4.04 -13.69 1.83
C TYR A 113 4.81 -13.12 0.65
N MET A 114 4.39 -11.96 0.13
CA MET A 114 4.98 -11.36 -1.07
C MET A 114 4.80 -9.85 -1.08
N ARG A 115 5.72 -9.16 -1.76
CA ARG A 115 5.72 -7.72 -1.98
C ARG A 115 5.67 -7.45 -3.49
N TYR A 116 4.78 -6.56 -3.91
CA TYR A 116 4.50 -6.28 -5.32
C TYR A 116 4.82 -4.84 -5.68
N ASP A 117 5.38 -4.67 -6.87
CA ASP A 117 5.74 -3.37 -7.42
C ASP A 117 4.51 -2.45 -7.53
N PRO A 118 4.68 -1.12 -7.41
CA PRO A 118 3.65 -0.13 -7.74
C PRO A 118 2.86 -0.42 -9.02
N THR A 119 3.54 -0.89 -10.07
CA THR A 119 2.97 -1.15 -11.39
C THR A 119 2.27 -2.50 -11.52
N THR A 120 2.46 -3.42 -10.57
CA THR A 120 1.72 -4.69 -10.57
C THR A 120 0.23 -4.41 -10.44
N LYS A 121 -0.55 -4.93 -11.38
CA LYS A 121 -1.98 -4.66 -11.42
C LYS A 121 -2.72 -5.53 -10.40
N PRO A 122 -3.85 -5.07 -9.86
CA PRO A 122 -4.64 -5.86 -8.91
C PRO A 122 -5.02 -7.25 -9.43
N GLU A 123 -5.35 -7.38 -10.71
CA GLU A 123 -5.69 -8.66 -11.34
C GLU A 123 -4.54 -9.67 -11.31
N ASP A 124 -3.29 -9.21 -11.38
CA ASP A 124 -2.11 -10.08 -11.37
C ASP A 124 -1.84 -10.68 -9.98
N ILE A 125 -2.35 -10.04 -8.92
CA ILE A 125 -2.21 -10.47 -7.52
C ILE A 125 -3.31 -11.47 -7.13
N ARG A 126 -4.41 -11.51 -7.90
CA ARG A 126 -5.60 -12.32 -7.60
C ARG A 126 -5.27 -13.79 -7.39
N ASN A 127 -4.39 -14.35 -8.24
CA ASN A 127 -4.05 -15.77 -8.18
C ASN A 127 -3.30 -16.13 -6.89
N ASP A 128 -2.38 -15.26 -6.44
CA ASP A 128 -1.66 -15.46 -5.17
C ASP A 128 -2.61 -15.39 -3.97
N ILE A 129 -3.57 -14.45 -3.98
CA ILE A 129 -4.59 -14.37 -2.93
C ILE A 129 -5.43 -15.64 -2.91
N MET A 130 -5.93 -16.09 -4.06
CA MET A 130 -6.74 -17.31 -4.14
C MET A 130 -5.97 -18.55 -3.68
N PHE A 131 -4.68 -18.64 -4.01
CA PHE A 131 -3.82 -19.72 -3.54
C PHE A 131 -3.71 -19.75 -2.01
N LEU A 132 -3.49 -18.60 -1.36
CA LEU A 132 -3.42 -18.53 0.10
C LEU A 132 -4.76 -18.83 0.77
N LEU A 133 -5.87 -18.35 0.21
CA LEU A 133 -7.21 -18.65 0.73
C LEU A 133 -7.54 -20.15 0.68
N GLN A 134 -6.98 -20.91 -0.26
CA GLN A 134 -7.17 -22.36 -0.37
C GLN A 134 -6.27 -23.16 0.59
N GLN A 135 -5.08 -22.66 0.91
CA GLN A 135 -4.13 -23.32 1.83
C GLN A 135 -4.59 -23.23 3.29
N ASP A 136 -5.29 -22.16 3.66
CA ASP A 136 -5.72 -21.85 5.03
C ASP A 136 -7.21 -22.19 5.28
N ALA A 137 -7.82 -23.04 4.44
CA ALA A 137 -9.21 -23.49 4.52
C ALA A 137 -9.40 -24.76 5.36
#